data_AF-A0A531KKP1-F1
#
_entry.id   AF-A0A531KKP1-F1
#
_cell.length_a   1.000
_cell.length_b   1.000
_cell.length_c   1.000
_cell.angle_alpha   90.00
_cell.angle_beta   90.00
_cell.angle_gamma   90.00
#
_symmetry.space_group_name_H-M   'P 1'
#
loop_
_entity.id
_entity.type
_entity.pdbx_description
1 polymer ?
#
loop_
_entity_poly.entity_id
_entity_poly.type
_entity_poly.pdbx_seq_one_letter_code
_entity_poly.pdbx_strand_id
1 'polypeptide(L)'
;TRLTQLLVLLPETAVSVSLPAPRSALSVESISVSPPGERRMVVQDATFALEKGVGLGIVGPSASGKSSLVRAIAGIWAPIRGTVRLDGATLDQWSPEELGNHVGYLPQDVQLFDGTIAENIARFEPQAPSDKILAAARAAGVHDLVIHLPEGYETRIGEAGSALSAGQRQRVALARALYGDPFLVILDEPNSNLDAEGET
;
A
#
# COMPACT_ATOMS: atom_id res chain seq x y z
N THR A 1 25.28 -9.87 21.19
CA THR A 1 24.35 -8.76 21.53
C THR A 1 22.98 -9.07 20.95
N ARG A 2 21.88 -8.45 21.44
CA ARG A 2 20.51 -8.67 20.91
C ARG A 2 20.42 -8.46 19.38
N LEU A 3 21.23 -7.54 18.84
CA LEU A 3 21.38 -7.30 17.40
C LEU A 3 21.98 -8.50 16.64
N THR A 4 22.96 -9.19 17.24
CA THR A 4 23.58 -10.40 16.65
C THR A 4 22.58 -11.56 16.60
N GLN A 5 21.67 -11.65 17.58
CA GLN A 5 20.61 -12.66 17.58
C GLN A 5 19.52 -12.40 16.53
N LEU A 6 19.26 -11.12 16.19
CA LEU A 6 18.34 -10.74 15.12
C LEU A 6 18.92 -11.01 13.73
N LEU A 7 20.22 -10.83 13.53
CA LEU A 7 20.89 -11.12 12.26
C LEU A 7 20.87 -12.62 11.90
N VAL A 8 20.87 -13.50 12.89
CA VAL A 8 20.77 -14.97 12.70
C VAL A 8 19.38 -15.41 12.24
N LEU A 9 18.36 -14.58 12.41
CA LEU A 9 16.97 -14.85 11.99
C LEU A 9 16.68 -14.39 10.56
N LEU A 10 17.65 -13.76 9.87
CA LEU A 10 17.48 -13.35 8.49
C LEU A 10 17.59 -14.60 7.60
N PRO A 11 16.56 -14.92 6.80
CA PRO A 11 16.62 -16.07 5.90
C PRO A 11 17.77 -15.91 4.90
N GLU A 12 18.49 -16.99 4.63
CA GLU A 12 19.53 -17.01 3.60
C GLU A 12 18.92 -16.65 2.24
N THR A 13 19.63 -15.81 1.47
CA THR A 13 19.21 -15.39 0.13
C THR A 13 19.24 -16.59 -0.81
N ALA A 14 18.10 -17.29 -0.88
CA ALA A 14 17.88 -18.33 -1.88
C ALA A 14 17.84 -17.70 -3.29
N VAL A 15 18.11 -18.49 -4.32
CA VAL A 15 17.92 -18.08 -5.72
C VAL A 15 16.44 -17.72 -5.90
N SER A 16 16.15 -16.42 -6.00
CA SER A 16 14.79 -15.92 -6.21
C SER A 16 14.49 -15.90 -7.72
N VAL A 17 13.54 -16.73 -8.15
CA VAL A 17 12.97 -16.63 -9.49
C VAL A 17 11.97 -15.47 -9.47
N SER A 18 12.20 -14.46 -10.31
CA SER A 18 11.24 -13.37 -10.49
C SER A 18 9.98 -13.89 -11.16
N LEU A 19 8.83 -13.65 -10.54
CA LEU A 19 7.53 -14.01 -11.09
C LEU A 19 7.05 -12.95 -12.08
N PRO A 20 6.27 -13.33 -13.11
CA PRO A 20 5.66 -12.35 -14.00
C PRO A 20 4.68 -11.44 -13.24
N ALA A 21 4.51 -10.21 -13.73
CA ALA A 21 3.51 -9.30 -13.20
C ALA A 21 2.10 -9.93 -13.26
N PRO A 22 1.29 -9.85 -12.18
CA PRO A 22 -0.06 -10.40 -12.13
C PRO A 22 -1.01 -9.67 -13.10
N ARG A 23 -2.00 -10.40 -13.62
CA ARG A 23 -2.86 -9.97 -14.72
C ARG A 23 -4.33 -10.32 -14.55
N SER A 24 -4.69 -11.28 -13.71
CA SER A 24 -6.00 -11.94 -13.81
C SER A 24 -6.82 -11.86 -12.54
N ALA A 25 -6.29 -12.28 -11.39
CA ALA A 25 -7.09 -12.41 -10.18
C ALA A 25 -6.29 -12.31 -8.86
N LEU A 26 -7.00 -11.89 -7.82
CA LEU A 26 -6.65 -12.05 -6.41
C LEU A 26 -7.49 -13.17 -5.81
N SER A 27 -6.88 -14.14 -5.11
CA SER A 27 -7.61 -15.09 -4.27
C SER A 27 -7.21 -14.97 -2.81
N VAL A 28 -8.20 -15.02 -1.92
CA VAL A 28 -8.07 -15.03 -0.47
C VAL A 28 -8.75 -16.30 0.02
N GLU A 29 -7.97 -17.21 0.60
CA GLU A 29 -8.41 -18.58 0.90
C GLU A 29 -8.32 -18.86 2.39
N SER A 30 -9.47 -18.84 3.08
CA SER A 30 -9.63 -19.15 4.51
C SER A 30 -8.61 -18.43 5.40
N ILE A 31 -8.40 -17.14 5.16
CA ILE A 31 -7.38 -16.40 5.87
C ILE A 31 -7.83 -16.05 7.29
N SER A 32 -6.94 -16.29 8.25
CA SER A 32 -7.12 -15.89 9.64
C SER A 32 -5.94 -15.03 10.08
N VAL A 33 -6.20 -13.92 10.74
CA VAL A 33 -5.21 -12.88 11.04
C VAL A 33 -5.29 -12.52 12.51
N SER A 34 -4.12 -12.40 13.17
CA SER A 34 -3.96 -11.70 14.44
C SER A 34 -2.96 -10.56 14.26
N PRO A 35 -3.11 -9.45 15.00
CA PRO A 35 -2.09 -8.41 15.04
C PRO A 35 -0.72 -8.99 15.46
N PRO A 36 0.40 -8.50 14.89
CA PRO A 36 1.73 -8.94 15.28
C PRO A 36 1.95 -8.82 16.79
N GLY A 37 2.38 -9.91 17.42
CA GLY A 37 2.60 -9.98 18.88
C GLY A 37 1.34 -10.30 19.70
N GLU A 38 0.16 -10.33 19.09
CA GLU A 38 -1.08 -10.72 19.74
C GLU A 38 -1.48 -12.16 19.41
N ARG A 39 -2.17 -12.82 20.35
CA ARG A 39 -2.70 -14.18 20.15
C ARG A 39 -4.14 -14.20 19.65
N ARG A 40 -4.85 -13.08 19.79
CA ARG A 40 -6.27 -13.00 19.45
C ARG A 40 -6.45 -12.82 17.95
N MET A 41 -7.14 -13.78 17.34
CA MET A 41 -7.57 -13.66 15.95
C MET A 41 -8.65 -12.57 15.82
N VAL A 42 -8.38 -11.59 14.96
CA VAL A 42 -9.29 -10.49 14.63
C VAL A 42 -10.06 -10.74 13.34
N VAL A 43 -9.55 -11.62 12.47
CA VAL A 43 -10.21 -12.11 11.27
C VAL A 43 -10.11 -13.62 11.27
N GLN A 44 -11.19 -14.32 10.92
CA GLN A 44 -11.26 -15.79 10.91
C GLN A 44 -11.85 -16.28 9.59
N ASP A 45 -11.12 -17.19 8.95
CA ASP A 45 -11.51 -17.95 7.76
C ASP A 45 -12.12 -17.13 6.60
N ALA A 46 -11.64 -15.90 6.39
CA ALA A 46 -12.12 -15.05 5.30
C ALA A 46 -11.75 -15.66 3.94
N THR A 47 -12.76 -15.81 3.06
CA THR A 47 -12.59 -16.42 1.73
C THR A 47 -13.33 -15.62 0.68
N PHE A 48 -12.62 -15.17 -0.35
CA PHE A 48 -13.18 -14.50 -1.53
C PHE A 48 -12.15 -14.45 -2.66
N ALA A 49 -12.60 -14.14 -3.88
CA ALA A 49 -11.73 -13.90 -5.01
C ALA A 49 -12.22 -12.66 -5.79
N LEU A 50 -11.29 -11.97 -6.43
CA LEU A 50 -11.55 -10.81 -7.27
C LEU A 50 -10.87 -11.01 -8.62
N GLU A 51 -11.62 -10.83 -9.70
CA GLU A 51 -11.05 -10.73 -11.04
C GLU A 51 -10.52 -9.32 -11.30
N LYS A 52 -9.60 -9.18 -12.26
CA LYS A 52 -9.05 -7.90 -12.68
C LYS A 52 -10.18 -6.91 -13.01
N GLY A 53 -10.06 -5.70 -12.49
CA GLY A 53 -11.01 -4.61 -12.72
C GLY A 53 -12.24 -4.63 -11.82
N VAL A 54 -12.38 -5.64 -10.95
CA VAL A 54 -13.46 -5.70 -9.96
C VAL A 54 -13.06 -4.94 -8.69
N GLY A 55 -13.93 -4.04 -8.23
CA GLY A 55 -13.80 -3.40 -6.92
C GLY A 55 -14.56 -4.17 -5.83
N LEU A 56 -13.97 -4.29 -4.64
CA LEU A 56 -14.60 -4.88 -3.46
C LEU A 56 -14.64 -3.87 -2.32
N GLY A 57 -15.85 -3.59 -1.81
CA GLY A 57 -16.05 -2.84 -0.57
C GLY A 57 -16.09 -3.77 0.63
N ILE A 58 -15.20 -3.58 1.60
CA ILE A 58 -15.24 -4.27 2.90
C ILE A 58 -15.81 -3.29 3.93
N VAL A 59 -17.05 -3.54 4.36
CA VAL A 59 -17.77 -2.69 5.31
C VAL A 59 -18.04 -3.42 6.62
N GLY A 60 -18.02 -2.68 7.72
CA GLY A 60 -18.26 -3.23 9.04
C GLY A 60 -17.89 -2.23 10.14
N PRO A 61 -18.31 -2.49 11.39
CA PRO A 61 -18.03 -1.61 12.52
C PRO A 61 -16.53 -1.33 12.71
N SER A 62 -16.21 -0.26 13.43
CA SER A 62 -14.85 -0.03 13.90
C SER A 62 -14.36 -1.23 14.72
N ALA A 63 -13.06 -1.54 14.61
CA ALA A 63 -12.42 -2.68 15.25
C ALA A 63 -12.95 -4.09 14.85
N SER A 64 -13.66 -4.22 13.72
CA SER A 64 -14.09 -5.52 13.18
C SER A 64 -13.00 -6.31 12.45
N GLY A 65 -11.75 -5.82 12.45
CA GLY A 65 -10.62 -6.48 11.77
C GLY A 65 -10.40 -6.11 10.30
N LYS A 66 -11.12 -5.11 9.75
CA LYS A 66 -10.97 -4.66 8.34
C LYS A 66 -9.53 -4.28 8.00
N SER A 67 -8.94 -3.37 8.77
CA SER A 67 -7.56 -2.92 8.59
C SER A 67 -6.54 -4.07 8.73
N SER A 68 -6.84 -5.06 9.57
CA SER A 68 -6.01 -6.27 9.71
C SER A 68 -6.11 -7.20 8.50
N LEU A 69 -7.32 -7.38 7.95
CA LEU A 69 -7.57 -8.13 6.73
C LEU A 69 -6.83 -7.51 5.55
N VAL A 70 -6.97 -6.19 5.34
CA VAL A 70 -6.33 -5.50 4.21
C VAL A 70 -4.81 -5.48 4.33
N ARG A 71 -4.24 -5.38 5.54
CA ARG A 71 -2.78 -5.50 5.75
C ARG A 71 -2.26 -6.90 5.44
N ALA A 72 -3.05 -7.95 5.69
CA ALA A 72 -2.69 -9.30 5.29
C ALA A 72 -2.73 -9.47 3.77
N ILE A 73 -3.76 -8.92 3.12
CA ILE A 73 -3.89 -8.94 1.64
C ILE A 73 -2.78 -8.11 0.98
N ALA A 74 -2.36 -7.01 1.61
CA ALA A 74 -1.27 -6.17 1.15
C ALA A 74 0.12 -6.82 1.30
N GLY A 75 0.22 -7.99 1.93
CA GLY A 75 1.50 -8.64 2.24
C GLY A 75 2.28 -8.00 3.39
N ILE A 76 1.67 -7.05 4.11
CA ILE A 76 2.30 -6.36 5.25
C ILE A 76 2.32 -7.29 6.48
N TRP A 77 1.23 -8.02 6.70
CA TRP A 77 1.11 -9.02 7.78
C TRP A 77 1.00 -10.42 7.18
N ALA A 78 1.75 -11.37 7.73
CA ALA A 78 1.55 -12.78 7.39
C ALA A 78 0.27 -13.30 8.05
N PRO A 79 -0.66 -13.95 7.32
CA PRO A 79 -1.79 -14.62 7.93
C PRO A 79 -1.31 -15.82 8.78
N ILE A 80 -2.05 -16.13 9.84
CA ILE A 80 -1.75 -17.30 10.71
C ILE A 80 -2.21 -18.59 10.04
N ARG A 81 -3.27 -18.50 9.25
CA ARG A 81 -3.87 -19.59 8.50
C ARG A 81 -4.36 -19.04 7.16
N GLY A 82 -4.38 -19.89 6.14
CA GLY A 82 -4.87 -19.56 4.81
C GLY A 82 -3.82 -18.86 3.97
N THR A 83 -4.18 -18.54 2.73
CA THR A 83 -3.26 -17.92 1.77
C THR A 83 -3.90 -16.79 1.00
N VAL A 84 -3.10 -15.79 0.66
CA VAL A 84 -3.44 -14.75 -0.31
C VAL A 84 -2.60 -15.00 -1.56
N ARG A 85 -3.23 -14.95 -2.74
CA ARG A 85 -2.57 -15.21 -4.02
C ARG A 85 -2.87 -14.15 -5.07
N LEU A 86 -1.88 -13.83 -5.90
CA LEU A 86 -2.05 -13.08 -7.14
C LEU A 86 -1.76 -14.05 -8.30
N ASP A 87 -2.73 -14.26 -9.19
CA ASP A 87 -2.63 -15.24 -10.29
C ASP A 87 -2.15 -16.65 -9.84
N GLY A 88 -2.55 -17.06 -8.63
CA GLY A 88 -2.24 -18.37 -8.07
C GLY A 88 -0.91 -18.48 -7.31
N ALA A 89 0.01 -17.52 -7.44
CA ALA A 89 1.22 -17.47 -6.62
C ALA A 89 0.92 -16.80 -5.26
N THR A 90 1.46 -17.35 -4.18
CA THR A 90 1.28 -16.82 -2.81
C THR A 90 2.20 -15.63 -2.58
N LEU A 91 1.79 -14.66 -1.74
CA LEU A 91 2.53 -13.40 -1.58
C LEU A 91 4.01 -13.57 -1.16
N ASP A 92 4.34 -14.65 -0.46
CA ASP A 92 5.69 -15.02 -0.03
C ASP A 92 6.60 -15.57 -1.16
N GLN A 93 6.04 -15.82 -2.35
CA GLN A 93 6.82 -16.20 -3.54
C GLN A 93 7.43 -15.00 -4.28
N TRP A 94 6.98 -13.77 -3.99
CA TRP A 94 7.62 -12.55 -4.49
C TRP A 94 8.60 -12.01 -3.46
N SER A 95 9.66 -11.36 -3.92
CA SER A 95 10.43 -10.49 -3.03
C SER A 95 9.57 -9.31 -2.57
N PRO A 96 9.82 -8.73 -1.38
CA PRO A 96 9.08 -7.56 -0.91
C PRO A 96 9.12 -6.37 -1.88
N GLU A 97 10.24 -6.19 -2.58
CA GLU A 97 10.42 -5.14 -3.58
C GLU A 97 9.54 -5.37 -4.81
N GLU A 98 9.53 -6.58 -5.36
CA GLU A 98 8.68 -6.94 -6.49
C GLU A 98 7.19 -6.89 -6.14
N LEU A 99 6.82 -7.40 -4.96
CA LEU A 99 5.43 -7.34 -4.51
C LEU A 99 4.95 -5.90 -4.38
N GLY A 100 5.81 -5.01 -3.88
CA GLY A 100 5.54 -3.58 -3.77
C GLY A 100 5.20 -2.94 -5.12
N ASN A 101 5.77 -3.41 -6.22
CA ASN A 101 5.45 -2.90 -7.57
C ASN A 101 4.05 -3.32 -8.05
N HIS A 102 3.46 -4.36 -7.48
CA HIS A 102 2.17 -4.91 -7.88
C HIS A 102 1.04 -4.59 -6.90
N VAL A 103 1.37 -4.14 -5.70
CA VAL A 103 0.41 -3.81 -4.64
C VAL A 103 0.59 -2.36 -4.19
N GLY A 104 -0.40 -1.53 -4.49
CA GLY A 104 -0.56 -0.18 -3.95
C GLY A 104 -1.38 -0.21 -2.67
N TYR A 105 -0.87 0.40 -1.60
CA TYR A 105 -1.57 0.48 -0.32
C TYR A 105 -1.64 1.92 0.18
N LEU A 106 -2.86 2.40 0.41
CA LEU A 106 -3.15 3.66 1.09
C LEU A 106 -3.65 3.33 2.51
N PRO A 107 -2.83 3.53 3.56
CA PRO A 107 -3.27 3.34 4.94
C PRO A 107 -4.26 4.44 5.37
N GLN A 108 -5.03 4.13 6.41
CA GLN A 108 -5.90 5.10 7.10
C GLN A 108 -5.10 6.33 7.59
N ASP A 109 -4.01 6.08 8.31
CA ASP A 109 -3.11 7.14 8.77
C ASP A 109 -1.99 7.35 7.75
N VAL A 110 -2.15 8.40 6.93
CA VAL A 110 -1.15 8.78 5.93
C VAL A 110 0.08 9.36 6.60
N GLN A 111 1.23 8.73 6.36
CA GLN A 111 2.55 9.22 6.74
C GLN A 111 3.39 9.43 5.47
N LEU A 112 3.86 10.66 5.29
CA LEU A 112 4.85 10.99 4.26
C LEU A 112 6.22 11.15 4.91
N PHE A 113 7.27 10.85 4.17
CA PHE A 113 8.64 10.93 4.66
C PHE A 113 9.24 12.29 4.31
N ASP A 114 10.25 12.70 5.07
CA ASP A 114 11.06 13.87 4.69
C ASP A 114 11.70 13.62 3.32
N GLY A 115 11.61 14.63 2.45
CA GLY A 115 11.88 14.51 1.03
C GLY A 115 10.95 15.42 0.20
N THR A 116 11.00 15.28 -1.11
CA THR A 116 10.13 16.00 -2.05
C THR A 116 8.82 15.26 -2.29
N ILE A 117 7.86 15.95 -2.93
CA ILE A 117 6.62 15.32 -3.41
C ILE A 117 6.93 14.19 -4.40
N ALA A 118 7.86 14.42 -5.36
CA ALA A 118 8.29 13.40 -6.30
C ALA A 118 8.86 12.15 -5.60
N GLU A 119 9.77 12.33 -4.64
CA GLU A 119 10.38 11.23 -3.90
C GLU A 119 9.33 10.41 -3.14
N ASN A 120 8.37 11.08 -2.50
CA ASN A 120 7.30 10.41 -1.78
C ASN A 120 6.39 9.59 -2.70
N ILE A 121 6.00 10.14 -3.86
CA ILE A 121 5.18 9.44 -4.85
C ILE A 121 5.95 8.24 -5.40
N ALA A 122 7.21 8.44 -5.77
CA ALA A 122 8.09 7.41 -6.33
C ALA A 122 8.58 6.38 -5.30
N ARG A 123 8.14 6.50 -4.03
CA ARG A 123 8.56 5.60 -2.94
C ARG A 123 10.08 5.55 -2.77
N PHE A 124 10.77 6.65 -3.09
CA PHE A 124 12.22 6.77 -3.09
C PHE A 124 12.94 5.76 -4.02
N GLU A 125 12.27 5.31 -5.10
CA GLU A 125 12.91 4.54 -6.17
C GLU A 125 14.08 5.35 -6.77
N PRO A 126 15.31 4.81 -6.79
CA PRO A 126 16.43 5.48 -7.44
C PRO A 126 16.15 5.68 -8.93
N GLN A 127 16.35 6.90 -9.43
CA GLN A 127 16.12 7.24 -10.85
C GLN A 127 14.68 6.98 -11.32
N ALA A 128 13.71 7.21 -10.44
CA ALA A 128 12.28 7.10 -10.73
C ALA A 128 11.88 7.83 -12.04
N PRO A 129 11.27 7.13 -13.01
CA PRO A 129 10.82 7.73 -14.25
C PRO A 129 9.74 8.80 -14.03
N SER A 130 9.98 10.02 -14.56
CA SER A 130 9.07 11.16 -14.35
C SER A 130 7.66 10.91 -14.89
N ASP A 131 7.53 10.15 -15.98
CA ASP A 131 6.24 9.78 -16.57
C ASP A 131 5.37 8.95 -15.59
N LYS A 132 5.97 8.02 -14.85
CA LYS A 132 5.26 7.24 -13.80
C LYS A 132 4.80 8.13 -12.65
N ILE A 133 5.64 9.09 -12.21
CA ILE A 133 5.29 10.05 -11.15
C ILE A 133 4.11 10.92 -11.59
N LEU A 134 4.17 11.45 -12.81
CA LEU A 134 3.12 12.29 -13.38
C LEU A 134 1.81 11.52 -13.57
N ALA A 135 1.88 10.28 -14.07
CA ALA A 135 0.71 9.42 -14.24
C ALA A 135 0.00 9.15 -12.90
N ALA A 136 0.76 8.78 -11.88
CA ALA A 136 0.24 8.52 -10.54
C ALA A 136 -0.39 9.78 -9.91
N ALA A 137 0.27 10.92 -10.05
CA ALA A 137 -0.23 12.19 -9.54
C ALA A 137 -1.52 12.67 -10.24
N ARG A 138 -1.64 12.42 -11.55
CA ARG A 138 -2.88 12.70 -12.31
C ARG A 138 -4.01 11.77 -11.88
N ALA A 139 -3.74 10.47 -11.76
CA ALA A 139 -4.71 9.48 -11.31
C ALA A 139 -5.25 9.79 -9.90
N ALA A 140 -4.41 10.34 -9.02
CA ALA A 140 -4.80 10.77 -7.67
C ALA A 140 -5.39 12.20 -7.59
N GLY A 141 -5.50 12.93 -8.71
CA GLY A 141 -6.06 14.29 -8.72
C GLY A 141 -5.21 15.31 -7.95
N VAL A 142 -3.89 15.11 -7.88
CA VAL A 142 -2.96 16.02 -7.18
C VAL A 142 -2.02 16.77 -8.11
N HIS A 143 -1.90 16.35 -9.37
CA HIS A 143 -0.98 16.96 -10.33
C HIS A 143 -1.16 18.48 -10.45
N ASP A 144 -2.39 18.94 -10.70
CA ASP A 144 -2.66 20.37 -10.89
C ASP A 144 -2.33 21.16 -9.63
N LEU A 145 -2.56 20.60 -8.44
CA LEU A 145 -2.17 21.26 -7.20
C LEU A 145 -0.65 21.38 -7.08
N VAL A 146 0.08 20.31 -7.40
CA VAL A 146 1.54 20.25 -7.27
C VAL A 146 2.22 21.25 -8.20
N ILE A 147 1.79 21.38 -9.46
CA ILE A 147 2.43 22.30 -10.42
C ILE A 147 2.27 23.78 -10.05
N HIS A 148 1.31 24.14 -9.19
CA HIS A 148 1.12 25.51 -8.71
C HIS A 148 1.93 25.81 -7.44
N LEU A 149 2.61 24.81 -6.85
CA LEU A 149 3.54 25.04 -5.75
C LEU A 149 4.82 25.73 -6.27
N PRO A 150 5.48 26.59 -5.47
CA PRO A 150 6.67 27.33 -5.90
C PRO A 150 7.79 26.44 -6.48
N GLU A 151 7.96 25.24 -5.95
CA GLU A 151 8.99 24.27 -6.36
C GLU A 151 8.38 23.07 -7.10
N GLY A 152 7.08 23.10 -7.40
CA GLY A 152 6.41 22.00 -8.09
C GLY A 152 6.56 20.66 -7.35
N TYR A 153 6.99 19.62 -8.08
CA TYR A 153 7.29 18.30 -7.55
C TYR A 153 8.53 18.24 -6.64
N GLU A 154 9.41 19.23 -6.72
CA GLU A 154 10.60 19.36 -5.86
C GLU A 154 10.28 19.99 -4.51
N THR A 155 9.03 20.43 -4.30
CA THR A 155 8.59 20.97 -3.02
C THR A 155 8.87 19.97 -1.90
N ARG A 156 9.67 20.39 -0.92
CA ARG A 156 9.99 19.56 0.26
C ARG A 156 8.82 19.56 1.23
N ILE A 157 8.39 18.36 1.64
CA ILE A 157 7.18 18.20 2.45
C ILE A 157 7.45 18.28 3.97
N GLY A 158 8.72 18.17 4.37
CA GLY A 158 9.15 18.07 5.77
C GLY A 158 8.72 16.76 6.44
N GLU A 159 9.10 16.57 7.70
CA GLU A 159 8.72 15.37 8.47
C GLU A 159 7.19 15.22 8.54
N ALA A 160 6.71 13.99 8.30
CA ALA A 160 5.29 13.64 8.26
C ALA A 160 4.43 14.44 7.25
N GLY A 161 5.03 15.14 6.30
CA GLY A 161 4.32 15.98 5.33
C GLY A 161 3.72 17.26 5.92
N SER A 162 4.34 17.81 6.96
CA SER A 162 3.89 19.01 7.68
C SER A 162 3.66 20.24 6.79
N ALA A 163 4.30 20.32 5.62
CA ALA A 163 4.13 21.43 4.66
C ALA A 163 2.81 21.36 3.86
N LEU A 164 2.04 20.27 3.94
CA LEU A 164 0.80 20.07 3.19
C LEU A 164 -0.43 20.06 4.11
N SER A 165 -1.59 20.41 3.57
CA SER A 165 -2.89 20.17 4.24
C SER A 165 -3.18 18.66 4.35
N ALA A 166 -4.14 18.27 5.20
CA ALA A 166 -4.53 16.87 5.34
C ALA A 166 -5.00 16.25 4.01
N GLY A 167 -5.86 16.94 3.26
CA GLY A 167 -6.32 16.50 1.95
C GLY A 167 -5.20 16.41 0.92
N GLN A 168 -4.26 17.37 0.91
CA GLN A 168 -3.08 17.32 0.05
C GLN A 168 -2.19 16.11 0.37
N ARG A 169 -1.89 15.87 1.66
CA ARG A 169 -1.13 14.69 2.09
C ARG A 169 -1.80 13.40 1.64
N GLN A 170 -3.12 13.33 1.79
CA GLN A 170 -3.88 12.15 1.36
C GLN A 170 -3.81 11.93 -0.14
N ARG A 171 -3.99 12.96 -0.97
CA ARG A 171 -3.87 12.83 -2.43
C ARG A 171 -2.44 12.47 -2.86
N VAL A 172 -1.41 12.99 -2.19
CA VAL A 172 -0.01 12.57 -2.41
C VAL A 172 0.20 11.10 -2.01
N ALA A 173 -0.37 10.65 -0.90
CA ALA A 173 -0.29 9.25 -0.49
C ALA A 173 -1.08 8.31 -1.41
N LEU A 174 -2.22 8.76 -1.95
CA LEU A 174 -2.94 8.04 -2.98
C LEU A 174 -2.08 7.95 -4.25
N ALA A 175 -1.45 9.04 -4.69
CA ALA A 175 -0.50 9.00 -5.81
C ALA A 175 0.64 8.00 -5.54
N ARG A 176 1.18 7.97 -4.32
CA ARG A 176 2.18 6.97 -3.89
C ARG A 176 1.64 5.54 -3.99
N ALA A 177 0.40 5.30 -3.59
CA ALA A 177 -0.23 3.98 -3.73
C ALA A 177 -0.41 3.60 -5.21
N LEU A 178 -0.72 4.56 -6.09
CA LEU A 178 -0.92 4.33 -7.53
C LEU A 178 0.38 4.32 -8.37
N TYR A 179 1.51 4.69 -7.78
CA TYR A 179 2.79 4.75 -8.47
C TYR A 179 3.17 3.39 -9.09
N GLY A 180 3.48 3.41 -10.38
CA GLY A 180 3.84 2.21 -11.15
C GLY A 180 2.66 1.41 -11.72
N ASP A 181 1.43 1.89 -11.61
CA ASP A 181 0.21 1.20 -12.06
C ASP A 181 0.09 -0.23 -11.46
N PRO A 182 0.00 -0.34 -10.12
CA PRO A 182 -0.03 -1.63 -9.46
C PRO A 182 -1.31 -2.40 -9.81
N PHE A 183 -1.19 -3.73 -9.90
CA PHE A 183 -2.31 -4.62 -10.19
C PHE A 183 -3.42 -4.55 -9.14
N LEU A 184 -3.04 -4.45 -7.86
CA LEU A 184 -3.95 -4.37 -6.73
C LEU A 184 -3.77 -3.05 -6.01
N VAL A 185 -4.85 -2.28 -5.86
CA VAL A 185 -4.89 -1.07 -5.04
C VAL A 185 -5.81 -1.30 -3.85
N ILE A 186 -5.29 -1.07 -2.65
CA ILE A 186 -5.99 -1.24 -1.37
C ILE A 186 -6.09 0.12 -0.69
N LEU A 187 -7.30 0.53 -0.33
CA LEU A 187 -7.58 1.78 0.36
C LEU A 187 -8.19 1.46 1.74
N ASP A 188 -7.46 1.73 2.81
CA ASP A 188 -7.92 1.52 4.20
C ASP A 188 -8.55 2.83 4.70
N GLU A 189 -9.89 2.88 4.75
CA GLU A 189 -10.71 4.03 5.18
C GLU A 189 -10.38 5.38 4.50
N PRO A 190 -10.39 5.46 3.14
CA PRO A 190 -10.00 6.69 2.42
C PRO A 190 -10.97 7.86 2.60
N ASN A 191 -12.21 7.64 3.04
CA ASN A 191 -13.20 8.72 3.12
C ASN A 191 -13.07 9.57 4.39
N SER A 192 -12.29 9.15 5.38
CA SER A 192 -12.19 9.82 6.69
C SER A 192 -11.74 11.30 6.64
N ASN A 193 -11.12 11.75 5.55
CA ASN A 193 -10.64 13.12 5.35
C ASN A 193 -11.22 13.81 4.08
N LEU A 194 -12.07 13.12 3.30
CA LEU A 194 -12.64 13.64 2.04
C LEU A 194 -14.01 14.31 2.24
N ASP A 195 -14.61 14.19 3.42
CA ASP A 195 -15.88 14.85 3.78
C ASP A 195 -15.78 16.40 3.85
N ALA A 196 -14.65 17.00 3.45
CA ALA A 196 -14.50 18.44 3.32
C ALA A 196 -14.88 18.99 1.93
N GLU A 197 -15.10 18.15 0.92
CA GLU A 197 -15.55 18.55 -0.42
C GLU A 197 -16.95 17.97 -0.71
N GLY A 198 -18.00 18.47 -0.05
CA GLY A 198 -19.37 17.99 -0.33
C GLY A 198 -20.56 18.55 0.44
N GLU A 199 -20.39 19.41 1.44
CA GLU A 199 -21.50 20.18 2.04
C GLU A 199 -21.39 21.66 1.65
N THR A 200 -21.92 22.02 0.49
CA THR A 200 -22.60 23.31 0.25
C THR A 200 -23.70 23.15 -0.78
#